data_AF-A0A9E4CPX1-F1
#
_entry.id   AF-A0A9E4CPX1-F1
#
_cell.length_a   1.000
_cell.length_b   1.000
_cell.length_c   1.000
_cell.angle_alpha   90.00
_cell.angle_beta   90.00
_cell.angle_gamma   90.00
#
_symmetry.space_group_name_H-M   'P 1'
#
loop_
_entity.id
_entity.type
_entity.pdbx_description
1 polymer ?
#
loop_
_entity_poly.entity_id
_entity_poly.type
_entity_poly.pdbx_seq_one_letter_code
_entity_poly.pdbx_strand_id
1 'polypeptide(L)'
;NTIRELRRDGEWPPVIPSVVLVESLQGDPGRDATTNQFLRTCHVEPTVTVRLARRAATLRRLAGRGSAVDAVVVASAEPGGVVLTGDVGDLRALAAHARDVAVERI
;
A
#
# COMPACT_ATOMS: atom_id res chain seq x y z
N ASN A 1 -19.73 -2.53 -5.36
CA ASN A 1 -19.21 -2.41 -3.97
C ASN A 1 -17.86 -3.08 -4.03
N THR A 2 -16.81 -2.28 -4.16
CA THR A 2 -15.46 -2.68 -4.61
C THR A 2 -14.93 -3.93 -3.91
N ILE A 3 -15.15 -4.07 -2.59
CA ILE A 3 -14.72 -5.26 -1.83
C ILE A 3 -15.40 -6.57 -2.30
N ARG A 4 -16.67 -6.51 -2.71
CA ARG A 4 -17.39 -7.70 -3.24
C ARG A 4 -16.91 -8.09 -4.64
N GLU A 5 -16.45 -7.13 -5.43
CA GLU A 5 -15.85 -7.36 -6.75
C GLU A 5 -14.46 -8.00 -6.56
N LEU A 6 -13.58 -7.39 -5.75
CA LEU A 6 -12.27 -7.95 -5.41
C LEU A 6 -12.35 -9.37 -4.84
N ARG A 7 -13.34 -9.64 -3.98
CA ARG A 7 -13.58 -11.00 -3.45
C ARG A 7 -14.02 -12.00 -4.52
N ARG A 8 -14.80 -11.56 -5.51
CA ARG A 8 -15.24 -12.41 -6.62
C ARG A 8 -14.07 -12.77 -7.52
N ASP A 9 -13.18 -11.82 -7.72
CA ASP A 9 -12.05 -11.95 -8.65
C ASP A 9 -10.83 -12.61 -7.98
N GLY A 10 -10.93 -12.97 -6.70
CA GLY A 10 -9.88 -13.66 -5.95
C GLY A 10 -8.75 -12.74 -5.47
N GLU A 11 -8.93 -11.43 -5.57
CA GLU A 11 -7.96 -10.39 -5.22
C GLU A 11 -8.05 -9.96 -3.74
N TRP A 12 -8.94 -10.63 -2.99
CA TRP A 12 -9.11 -10.45 -1.55
C TRP A 12 -8.57 -11.65 -0.76
N PRO A 13 -7.82 -11.46 0.35
CA PRO A 13 -7.58 -10.19 1.03
C PRO A 13 -6.43 -9.37 0.43
N PRO A 14 -6.52 -8.03 0.43
CA PRO A 14 -5.41 -7.18 0.05
C PRO A 14 -4.29 -7.28 1.09
N VAL A 15 -3.06 -7.09 0.62
CA VAL A 15 -1.87 -7.04 1.47
C VAL A 15 -1.59 -5.59 1.86
N ILE A 16 -1.40 -5.34 3.15
CA ILE A 16 -1.09 -4.02 3.71
C ILE A 16 0.25 -4.11 4.45
N PRO A 17 1.31 -3.45 3.98
CA PRO A 17 2.54 -3.32 4.77
C PRO A 17 2.24 -2.65 6.12
N SER A 18 2.73 -3.22 7.22
CA SER A 18 2.44 -2.74 8.59
C SER A 18 2.76 -1.26 8.80
N VAL A 19 3.74 -0.72 8.08
CA VAL A 19 4.12 0.70 8.15
C VAL A 19 2.98 1.64 7.71
N VAL A 20 2.03 1.18 6.88
CA VAL A 20 0.83 1.95 6.49
C VAL A 20 -0.06 2.29 7.70
N LEU A 21 -0.04 1.43 8.73
CA LEU A 21 -0.79 1.66 9.96
C LEU A 21 -0.37 2.95 10.66
N VAL A 22 0.90 3.37 10.51
CA VAL A 22 1.43 4.60 11.13
C VAL A 22 0.73 5.85 10.57
N GLU A 23 0.35 5.85 9.29
CA GLU A 23 -0.37 6.97 8.67
C GLU A 23 -1.89 6.81 8.77
N SER A 24 -2.38 5.59 9.00
CA SER A 24 -3.82 5.27 8.98
C SER A 24 -4.48 5.26 10.35
N LEU A 25 -3.72 5.18 11.44
CA LEU A 25 -4.22 5.10 12.81
C LEU A 25 -3.86 6.36 13.60
N GLN A 26 -4.72 6.71 14.55
CA GLN A 26 -4.49 7.82 15.47
C GLN A 26 -3.88 7.35 16.80
N GLY A 27 -3.81 6.04 17.04
CA GLY A 27 -3.38 5.46 18.31
C GLY A 27 -4.48 5.54 19.38
N ASP A 28 -5.73 5.80 18.99
CA ASP A 28 -6.89 5.87 19.86
C ASP A 28 -7.89 4.77 19.45
N PRO A 29 -8.17 3.77 20.32
CA PRO A 29 -9.03 2.65 19.95
C PRO A 29 -10.45 3.04 19.51
N GLY A 30 -10.99 4.14 20.03
CA GLY A 30 -12.32 4.62 19.69
C GLY A 30 -12.37 5.23 18.29
N ARG A 31 -11.40 6.09 17.97
CA ARG A 31 -11.27 6.72 16.65
C ARG A 31 -10.81 5.73 15.58
N ASP A 32 -10.02 4.74 15.97
CA ASP A 32 -9.47 3.73 15.08
C ASP A 32 -10.43 2.54 14.86
N ALA A 33 -11.59 2.49 15.53
CA ALA A 33 -12.50 1.34 15.51
C ALA A 33 -12.88 0.89 14.08
N THR A 34 -13.27 1.82 13.21
CA THR A 34 -13.64 1.52 11.82
C THR A 34 -12.44 1.02 11.01
N THR A 35 -11.29 1.69 11.11
CA THR A 35 -10.05 1.27 10.44
C THR A 35 -9.63 -0.12 10.90
N ASN A 36 -9.66 -0.38 12.21
CA ASN A 36 -9.36 -1.69 12.79
C ASN A 36 -10.35 -2.77 12.34
N GLN A 37 -11.63 -2.45 12.16
CA GLN A 37 -12.60 -3.39 11.60
C GLN A 37 -12.27 -3.76 10.16
N PHE A 38 -11.89 -2.78 9.33
CA PHE A 38 -11.43 -3.03 7.97
C PHE A 38 -10.15 -3.87 7.94
N LEU A 39 -9.14 -3.54 8.76
CA LEU A 39 -7.86 -4.26 8.81
C LEU A 39 -8.01 -5.75 9.14
N ARG A 40 -9.02 -6.15 9.93
CA ARG A 40 -9.33 -7.58 10.19
C ARG A 40 -9.69 -8.37 8.95
N THR A 41 -10.06 -7.69 7.87
CA THR A 41 -10.41 -8.31 6.59
C THR A 41 -9.22 -8.38 5.63
N CYS A 42 -8.10 -7.74 5.96
CA CYS A 42 -6.89 -7.63 5.14
C CYS A 42 -5.78 -8.55 5.66
N HIS A 43 -4.76 -8.78 4.84
CA HIS A 43 -3.51 -9.39 5.29
C HIS A 43 -2.50 -8.29 5.61
N VAL A 44 -2.15 -8.10 6.88
CA VAL A 44 -1.11 -7.14 7.27
C VAL A 44 0.25 -7.84 7.22
N GLU A 45 1.12 -7.40 6.31
CA GLU A 45 2.51 -7.87 6.25
C GLU A 45 3.34 -7.14 7.33
N PRO A 46 3.78 -7.82 8.39
CA PRO A 46 4.41 -7.16 9.53
C PRO A 46 5.79 -6.59 9.23
N THR A 47 6.52 -7.13 8.24
CA THR A 47 7.97 -6.93 8.13
C THR A 47 8.36 -6.07 6.93
N VAL A 48 8.96 -4.91 7.20
CA VAL A 48 9.70 -4.15 6.18
C VAL A 48 11.16 -4.56 6.22
N THR A 49 11.58 -5.43 5.29
CA THR A 49 12.98 -5.86 5.22
C THR A 49 13.92 -4.72 4.78
N VAL A 50 15.21 -4.80 5.14
CA VAL A 50 16.23 -3.83 4.69
C VAL A 50 16.29 -3.74 3.16
N ARG A 51 16.14 -4.87 2.46
CA ARG A 51 16.12 -4.89 0.99
C ARG A 51 14.92 -4.11 0.44
N LEU A 52 13.73 -4.33 1.01
CA LEU A 52 12.51 -3.61 0.63
C LEU A 52 12.65 -2.12 0.91
N ALA A 53 13.19 -1.73 2.08
CA ALA A 53 13.42 -0.35 2.44
C ALA A 53 14.39 0.36 1.47
N ARG A 54 15.48 -0.32 1.08
CA ARG A 54 16.42 0.21 0.06
C ARG A 54 15.76 0.36 -1.32
N ARG A 55 14.89 -0.57 -1.70
CA ARG A 55 14.11 -0.47 -2.93
C ARG A 55 13.16 0.72 -2.89
N ALA A 56 12.39 0.87 -1.82
CA ALA A 56 11.50 2.01 -1.59
C ALA A 56 12.26 3.35 -1.63
N ALA A 57 13.41 3.46 -0.97
CA ALA A 57 14.25 4.66 -1.01
C ALA A 57 14.71 5.02 -2.44
N THR A 58 15.02 4.01 -3.26
CA THR A 58 15.38 4.20 -4.67
C THR A 58 14.20 4.74 -5.47
N LEU A 59 13.01 4.14 -5.34
CA LEU A 59 11.80 4.60 -6.01
C LEU A 59 11.46 6.04 -5.64
N ARG A 60 11.52 6.37 -4.35
CA ARG A 60 11.25 7.71 -3.83
C ARG A 60 12.21 8.76 -4.39
N ARG A 61 13.50 8.44 -4.46
CA ARG A 61 14.52 9.33 -5.05
C ARG A 61 14.22 9.62 -6.52
N LEU A 62 13.86 8.58 -7.29
CA LEU A 62 13.60 8.72 -8.73
C LEU A 62 12.31 9.49 -8.99
N ALA A 63 11.25 9.19 -8.23
CA ALA A 63 9.95 9.85 -8.37
C ALA A 63 9.98 11.33 -7.95
N GLY A 64 10.84 11.70 -6.99
CA GLY A 64 10.93 13.06 -6.45
C GLY A 64 9.72 13.50 -5.61
N ARG A 65 8.74 12.62 -5.42
CA ARG A 65 7.51 12.82 -4.63
C ARG A 65 6.98 11.50 -4.06
N GLY A 66 5.90 11.58 -3.28
CA GLY A 66 5.36 10.47 -2.49
C GLY A 66 6.04 10.32 -1.13
N SER A 67 5.27 9.83 -0.16
CA SER A 67 5.72 9.61 1.21
C SER A 67 6.72 8.45 1.31
N ALA A 68 7.34 8.26 2.49
CA ALA A 68 8.16 7.08 2.73
C ALA A 68 7.32 5.79 2.71
N VAL A 69 6.10 5.86 3.22
CA VAL A 69 5.14 4.76 3.28
C VAL A 69 4.65 4.40 1.89
N ASP A 70 4.30 5.40 1.07
CA ASP A 70 3.91 5.23 -0.33
C ASP A 70 4.96 4.44 -1.11
N ALA A 71 6.23 4.81 -0.92
CA ALA A 71 7.34 4.11 -1.57
C ALA A 71 7.49 2.66 -1.11
N VAL A 72 7.20 2.35 0.17
CA VAL A 72 7.16 0.98 0.68
C VAL A 72 5.98 0.21 0.09
N VAL A 73 4.81 0.82 -0.03
CA VAL A 73 3.62 0.21 -0.66
C VAL A 73 3.94 -0.18 -2.10
N VAL A 74 4.47 0.75 -2.90
CA VAL A 74 4.81 0.48 -4.30
C VAL A 74 5.94 -0.54 -4.42
N ALA A 75 6.98 -0.47 -3.58
CA ALA A 75 8.05 -1.47 -3.60
C ALA A 75 7.55 -2.87 -3.20
N SER A 76 6.57 -2.97 -2.31
CA SER A 76 5.98 -4.25 -1.87
C SER A 76 5.14 -4.90 -2.96
N ALA A 77 4.57 -4.09 -3.87
CA ALA A 77 3.83 -4.58 -5.02
C ALA A 77 4.73 -5.10 -6.15
N GLU A 78 6.06 -4.96 -6.05
CA GLU A 78 6.95 -5.52 -7.06
C GLU A 78 7.18 -7.03 -6.90
N PRO A 79 7.25 -7.79 -8.01
CA PRO A 79 6.81 -7.44 -9.36
C PRO A 79 5.34 -7.79 -9.59
N GLY A 80 4.66 -7.06 -10.48
CA GLY A 80 3.37 -7.48 -11.03
C GLY A 80 2.14 -7.14 -10.19
N GLY A 81 2.30 -6.48 -9.04
CA GLY A 81 1.21 -6.16 -8.13
C GLY A 81 0.39 -4.94 -8.56
N VAL A 82 -0.82 -4.85 -8.01
CA VAL A 82 -1.72 -3.70 -8.18
C VAL A 82 -1.80 -2.96 -6.84
N VAL A 83 -1.61 -1.64 -6.87
CA VAL A 83 -1.82 -0.77 -5.72
C VAL A 83 -3.14 -0.04 -5.87
N LEU A 84 -4.00 -0.25 -4.88
CA LEU A 84 -5.31 0.38 -4.75
C LEU A 84 -5.20 1.63 -3.87
N THR A 85 -5.53 2.83 -4.39
CA THR A 85 -5.36 4.09 -3.64
C THR A 85 -6.37 5.18 -4.00
N GLY A 86 -6.67 6.06 -3.04
CA GLY A 86 -7.37 7.32 -3.30
C GLY A 86 -6.45 8.39 -3.90
N ASP A 87 -5.16 8.40 -3.51
CA ASP A 87 -4.14 9.29 -4.08
C ASP A 87 -3.35 8.60 -5.19
N VAL A 88 -3.94 8.65 -6.37
CA VAL A 88 -3.37 8.07 -7.58
C VAL A 88 -2.15 8.87 -8.07
N GLY A 89 -2.09 10.17 -7.76
CA GLY A 89 -1.10 11.08 -8.33
C GLY A 89 0.31 10.72 -7.90
N ASP A 90 0.52 10.59 -6.59
CA ASP A 90 1.84 10.32 -6.02
C ASP A 90 2.25 8.87 -6.21
N LEU A 91 1.33 7.91 -6.07
CA LEU A 91 1.66 6.50 -6.27
C LEU A 91 2.01 6.17 -7.73
N ARG A 92 1.39 6.84 -8.72
CA ARG A 92 1.78 6.65 -10.13
C ARG A 92 3.20 7.14 -10.41
N ALA A 93 3.67 8.21 -9.76
CA ALA A 93 5.05 8.64 -9.95
C ALA A 93 6.06 7.64 -9.38
N LEU A 94 5.74 7.01 -8.26
CA LEU A 94 6.56 5.92 -7.71
C LEU A 94 6.52 4.68 -8.62
N ALA A 95 5.32 4.27 -9.05
CA ALA A 95 5.12 3.08 -9.88
C ALA A 95 5.77 3.18 -11.26
N ALA A 96 5.93 4.39 -11.81
CA ALA A 96 6.65 4.63 -13.06
C ALA A 96 8.12 4.16 -13.04
N HIS A 97 8.70 3.95 -11.85
CA HIS A 97 10.05 3.44 -11.65
C HIS A 97 10.08 2.02 -11.05
N ALA A 98 8.91 1.44 -10.82
CA ALA A 98 8.73 0.12 -10.24
C ALA A 98 8.65 -0.96 -11.31
N ARG A 99 8.86 -2.22 -10.92
CA ARG A 99 8.76 -3.38 -11.81
C ARG A 99 7.33 -3.87 -11.88
N ASP A 100 6.67 -3.60 -12.99
CA ASP A 100 5.32 -4.09 -13.34
C ASP A 100 4.27 -3.81 -12.26
N VAL A 101 4.29 -2.62 -11.66
CA VAL A 101 3.29 -2.21 -10.66
C VAL A 101 2.21 -1.37 -11.32
N ALA A 102 0.96 -1.80 -11.21
CA ALA A 102 -0.20 -1.01 -11.62
C ALA A 102 -0.74 -0.18 -10.45
N VAL A 103 -1.36 0.97 -10.75
CA VAL A 103 -2.01 1.83 -9.76
C VAL A 103 -3.44 2.13 -10.19
N GLU A 104 -4.37 1.68 -9.37
CA GLU A 104 -5.81 1.81 -9.58
C GLU A 104 -6.48 2.61 -8.47
N ARG A 105 -7.59 3.26 -8.84
CA ARG A 105 -8.39 4.05 -7.91
C ARG A 105 -9.43 3.16 -7.24
N ILE A 106 -9.57 3.31 -5.92
CA ILE A 106 -10.67 2.72 -5.13
C ILE A 106 -11.93 3.57 -5.12
#